data_AF-A0A9W4S4D9-F1
#
_entry.id   AF-A0A9W4S4D9-F1
#
_cell.length_a   1.000
_cell.length_b   1.000
_cell.length_c   1.000
_cell.angle_alpha   90.00
_cell.angle_beta   90.00
_cell.angle_gamma   90.00
#
_symmetry.space_group_name_H-M   'P 1'
#
loop_
_entity.id
_entity.type
_entity.pdbx_description
1 polymer ?
#
loop_
_entity_poly.entity_id
_entity_poly.type
_entity_poly.pdbx_seq_one_letter_code
_entity_poly.pdbx_strand_id
1 'polypeptide(L)'
;IGVYFLTPSFSNIHGPYPPGGAEKHWQLDRLEKIHEALGEATPLVLHGTHPLSDEMVKVGMAKGMVKVNQNRNVRNGYHKYLEENCSKVELTTLQAQGVEEYSKGVERLMVEVLGSSGRA
;
A
#
# COMPACT_ATOMS: atom_id res chain seq x y z
N ILE A 1 -11.47 19.77 -14.86
CA ILE A 1 -10.23 19.65 -14.04
C ILE A 1 -9.30 18.69 -14.77
N GLY A 2 -8.13 19.15 -15.23
CA GLY A 2 -7.15 18.36 -16.01
C GLY A 2 -6.15 17.62 -15.13
N VAL A 3 -6.63 16.71 -14.28
CA VAL A 3 -5.77 15.93 -13.37
C VAL A 3 -5.19 14.70 -14.09
N TYR A 4 -3.94 14.33 -13.77
CA TYR A 4 -3.24 13.21 -14.39
C TYR A 4 -3.55 11.84 -13.75
N PHE A 5 -3.98 11.83 -12.49
CA PHE A 5 -4.32 10.63 -11.74
C PHE A 5 -5.64 10.85 -11.01
N LEU A 6 -6.43 9.79 -10.84
CA LEU A 6 -7.62 9.80 -10.01
C LEU A 6 -7.48 8.82 -8.84
N THR A 7 -7.84 9.28 -7.64
CA THR A 7 -7.98 8.43 -6.47
C THR A 7 -9.48 8.16 -6.22
N PRO A 8 -10.04 7.03 -6.67
CA PRO A 8 -11.44 6.73 -6.44
C PRO A 8 -11.70 6.32 -4.98
N SER A 9 -12.91 6.64 -4.49
CA SER A 9 -13.43 6.11 -3.23
C SER A 9 -14.43 4.99 -3.51
N PHE A 10 -14.07 3.78 -3.11
CA PHE A 10 -14.87 2.56 -3.29
C PHE A 10 -14.96 1.78 -1.98
N SER A 11 -15.09 2.53 -0.87
CA SER A 11 -15.06 2.04 0.52
C SER A 11 -13.67 1.63 1.04
N ASN A 12 -12.61 1.97 0.31
CA ASN A 12 -11.26 1.99 0.86
C ASN A 12 -11.12 3.12 1.90
N ILE A 13 -10.49 2.82 3.04
CA ILE A 13 -10.33 3.76 4.18
C ILE A 13 -8.88 3.80 4.67
N HIS A 14 -8.51 4.89 5.34
CA HIS A 14 -7.24 4.96 6.05
C HIS A 14 -7.37 4.36 7.45
N GLY A 15 -6.60 3.31 7.75
CA GLY A 15 -6.62 2.64 9.05
C GLY A 15 -7.48 1.36 9.04
N PRO A 16 -7.69 0.77 10.22
CA PRO A 16 -8.31 -0.55 10.34
C PRO A 16 -9.74 -0.59 9.78
N TYR A 17 -10.03 -1.64 9.01
CA TYR A 17 -11.37 -1.96 8.56
C TYR A 17 -12.21 -2.53 9.71
N PRO A 18 -13.56 -2.39 9.65
CA PRO A 18 -14.46 -3.13 10.53
C PRO A 18 -14.31 -4.66 10.32
N PRO A 19 -14.96 -5.49 11.18
CA PRO A 19 -14.90 -6.94 11.05
C PRO A 19 -15.19 -7.43 9.63
N GLY A 20 -14.31 -8.30 9.12
CA GLY A 20 -14.34 -8.82 7.75
C GLY A 20 -13.34 -8.18 6.78
N GLY A 21 -12.59 -7.15 7.20
CA GLY A 21 -11.46 -6.64 6.41
C GLY A 21 -11.86 -5.92 5.13
N ALA A 22 -10.86 -5.53 4.34
CA ALA A 22 -11.07 -4.88 3.04
C ALA A 22 -11.90 -5.79 2.11
N GLU A 23 -11.71 -7.10 2.21
CA GLU A 23 -12.37 -8.15 1.44
C GLU A 23 -13.90 -8.05 1.53
N LYS A 24 -14.43 -7.70 2.70
CA LYS A 24 -15.87 -7.56 2.92
C LYS A 24 -16.41 -6.18 2.52
N HIS A 25 -15.59 -5.13 2.63
CA HIS A 25 -16.06 -3.75 2.55
C HIS A 25 -15.80 -3.07 1.21
N TRP A 26 -14.82 -3.54 0.42
CA TRP A 26 -14.52 -2.96 -0.87
C TRP A 26 -15.65 -3.15 -1.89
N GLN A 27 -16.09 -2.05 -2.46
CA GLN A 27 -17.10 -2.04 -3.53
C GLN A 27 -16.42 -2.19 -4.89
N LEU A 28 -16.01 -3.42 -5.20
CA LEU A 28 -15.26 -3.73 -6.43
C LEU A 28 -16.07 -3.45 -7.69
N ASP A 29 -17.40 -3.60 -7.65
CA ASP A 29 -18.29 -3.27 -8.76
C ASP A 29 -18.29 -1.75 -9.05
N ARG A 30 -18.22 -0.93 -8.01
CA ARG A 30 -18.07 0.52 -8.15
C ARG A 30 -16.72 0.87 -8.75
N LEU A 31 -15.64 0.24 -8.28
CA LEU A 31 -14.30 0.48 -8.80
C LEU A 31 -14.22 0.14 -10.30
N GLU A 32 -14.79 -0.98 -10.71
CA GLU A 32 -14.86 -1.40 -12.11
C GLU A 32 -15.62 -0.38 -12.97
N LYS A 33 -16.81 0.05 -12.55
CA LYS A 33 -17.59 1.09 -13.25
C LYS A 33 -16.82 2.40 -13.38
N ILE A 34 -16.04 2.79 -12.35
CA ILE A 34 -15.20 3.99 -12.40
C ILE A 34 -14.08 3.80 -13.43
N HIS A 35 -13.40 2.66 -13.43
CA HIS A 35 -12.33 2.37 -14.36
C HIS A 35 -12.82 2.36 -15.82
N GLU A 36 -13.97 1.72 -16.08
CA GLU A 36 -14.62 1.70 -17.40
C GLU A 36 -15.00 3.10 -17.88
N ALA A 37 -15.57 3.93 -17.01
CA ALA A 37 -15.99 5.28 -17.37
C ALA A 37 -14.84 6.22 -17.71
N LEU A 38 -13.65 5.99 -17.13
CA LEU A 38 -12.46 6.80 -17.37
C LEU A 38 -11.58 6.26 -18.50
N GLY A 39 -11.66 4.96 -18.76
CA GLY A 39 -10.77 4.25 -19.66
C GLY A 39 -9.31 4.29 -19.21
N GLU A 40 -8.42 3.90 -20.12
CA GLU A 40 -6.98 3.82 -19.84
C GLU A 40 -6.31 5.20 -19.73
N ALA A 41 -6.98 6.27 -20.18
CA ALA A 41 -6.42 7.62 -20.20
C ALA A 41 -6.22 8.22 -18.80
N THR A 42 -6.92 7.71 -17.77
CA THR A 42 -6.81 8.21 -16.39
C THR A 42 -6.33 7.11 -15.44
N PRO A 43 -5.01 7.06 -15.16
CA PRO A 43 -4.42 6.21 -14.14
C PRO A 43 -5.10 6.30 -12.77
N LEU A 44 -5.39 5.15 -12.17
CA LEU A 44 -6.00 5.07 -10.83
C LEU A 44 -4.95 4.90 -9.73
N VAL A 45 -5.23 5.52 -8.58
CA VAL A 45 -4.38 5.49 -7.38
C VAL A 45 -5.09 4.81 -6.21
N LEU A 46 -4.46 3.80 -5.62
CA LEU A 46 -4.96 3.08 -4.46
C LEU A 46 -4.51 3.78 -3.17
N HIS A 47 -5.49 4.28 -2.40
CA HIS A 47 -5.31 4.79 -1.03
C HIS A 47 -5.88 3.82 0.00
N GLY A 48 -5.54 4.01 1.28
CA GLY A 48 -6.15 3.25 2.36
C GLY A 48 -5.64 1.81 2.45
N THR A 49 -4.33 1.63 2.35
CA THR A 49 -3.67 0.32 2.20
C THR A 49 -3.35 -0.38 3.51
N HIS A 50 -3.65 0.21 4.68
CA HIS A 50 -3.37 -0.45 5.96
C HIS A 50 -4.64 -0.65 6.79
N PRO A 51 -4.95 -1.89 7.24
CA PRO A 51 -4.33 -3.16 6.89
C PRO A 51 -4.96 -3.72 5.61
N LEU A 52 -4.14 -3.96 4.58
CA LEU A 52 -4.49 -4.78 3.41
C LEU A 52 -3.51 -5.93 3.34
N SER A 53 -4.02 -7.09 2.90
CA SER A 53 -3.20 -8.20 2.41
C SER A 53 -2.59 -7.86 1.04
N ASP A 54 -1.56 -8.60 0.66
CA ASP A 54 -0.94 -8.46 -0.67
C ASP A 54 -1.91 -8.86 -1.78
N GLU A 55 -2.76 -9.85 -1.49
CA GLU A 55 -3.84 -10.30 -2.36
C GLU A 55 -4.80 -9.15 -2.64
N MET A 56 -5.19 -8.38 -1.62
CA MET A 56 -6.06 -7.22 -1.82
C MET A 56 -5.39 -6.08 -2.59
N VAL A 57 -4.08 -5.88 -2.43
CA VAL A 57 -3.33 -4.96 -3.29
C VAL A 57 -3.39 -5.43 -4.75
N LYS A 58 -3.15 -6.72 -5.00
CA LYS A 58 -3.21 -7.33 -6.35
C LYS A 58 -4.62 -7.26 -6.95
N VAL A 59 -5.68 -7.43 -6.15
CA VAL A 59 -7.08 -7.23 -6.59
C VAL A 59 -7.30 -5.80 -7.06
N GLY A 60 -6.81 -4.80 -6.32
CA GLY A 60 -6.86 -3.40 -6.75
C GLY A 60 -6.12 -3.16 -8.06
N MET A 61 -4.92 -3.72 -8.21
CA MET A 61 -4.12 -3.61 -9.44
C MET A 61 -4.83 -4.23 -10.65
N ALA A 62 -5.44 -5.40 -10.48
CA ALA A 62 -6.23 -6.06 -11.52
C ALA A 62 -7.47 -5.25 -11.96
N LYS A 63 -7.92 -4.29 -11.14
CA LYS A 63 -9.01 -3.34 -11.44
C LYS A 63 -8.52 -1.95 -11.85
N GLY A 64 -7.27 -1.83 -12.32
CA GLY A 64 -6.74 -0.61 -12.96
C GLY A 64 -5.92 0.31 -12.06
N MET A 65 -5.64 -0.09 -10.81
CA MET A 65 -4.76 0.69 -9.93
C MET A 65 -3.30 0.55 -10.37
N VAL A 66 -2.68 1.66 -10.75
CA VAL A 66 -1.27 1.69 -11.22
C VAL A 66 -0.32 2.39 -10.24
N LYS A 67 -0.87 3.11 -9.25
CA LYS A 67 -0.11 3.73 -8.17
C LYS A 67 -0.69 3.30 -6.83
N VAL A 68 0.12 2.67 -5.98
CA VAL A 68 -0.33 2.17 -4.67
C VAL A 68 0.35 2.97 -3.56
N ASN A 69 -0.41 3.74 -2.80
CA ASN A 69 0.14 4.50 -1.68
C ASN A 69 0.40 3.59 -0.50
N GLN A 70 1.58 3.69 0.10
CA GLN A 70 1.97 2.90 1.25
C GLN A 70 2.30 3.79 2.43
N ASN A 71 2.04 3.27 3.63
CA ASN A 71 2.41 3.94 4.86
C ASN A 71 2.80 2.91 5.94
N ARG A 72 1.84 2.36 6.67
CA ARG A 72 2.15 1.47 7.81
C ARG A 72 2.57 0.05 7.42
N ASN A 73 1.98 -0.57 6.38
CA ASN A 73 2.30 -1.96 6.01
C ASN A 73 3.81 -2.19 5.78
N VAL A 74 4.45 -1.29 5.04
CA VAL A 74 5.88 -1.35 4.73
C VAL A 74 6.78 -1.04 5.95
N ARG A 75 6.22 -0.47 7.03
CA ARG A 75 6.94 -0.13 8.27
C ARG A 75 6.75 -1.14 9.39
N ASN A 76 6.06 -2.27 9.15
CA ASN A 76 5.84 -3.27 10.20
C ASN A 76 7.17 -3.83 10.76
N GLY A 77 8.14 -4.14 9.89
CA GLY A 77 9.48 -4.57 10.31
C GLY A 77 10.23 -3.50 11.10
N TYR A 78 10.17 -2.24 10.63
CA TYR A 78 10.71 -1.08 11.34
C TYR A 78 10.14 -0.93 12.76
N HIS A 79 8.80 -0.99 12.92
CA HIS A 79 8.16 -0.87 14.23
C HIS A 79 8.59 -1.98 15.18
N LYS A 80 8.62 -3.23 14.70
CA LYS A 80 9.09 -4.38 15.47
C LYS A 80 10.55 -4.18 15.93
N TYR A 81 11.42 -3.77 15.02
CA TYR A 81 12.83 -3.50 15.33
C TYR A 81 12.98 -2.42 16.40
N LEU A 82 12.22 -1.31 16.31
CA LEU A 82 12.26 -0.27 17.33
C LEU A 82 11.81 -0.78 18.70
N GLU A 83 10.68 -1.50 18.77
CA GLU A 83 10.16 -2.06 20.02
C GLU A 83 11.16 -3.01 20.68
N GLU A 84 11.87 -3.79 19.88
CA GLU A 84 12.84 -4.77 20.37
C GLU A 84 14.19 -4.15 20.80
N ASN A 85 14.57 -2.98 20.27
CA ASN A 85 15.94 -2.47 20.38
C ASN A 85 16.09 -1.06 20.99
N CYS A 86 15.00 -0.28 21.16
CA CYS A 86 15.08 1.13 21.56
C CYS A 86 15.82 1.41 22.88
N SER A 87 15.90 0.43 23.78
CA SER A 87 16.59 0.52 25.07
C SER A 87 17.92 -0.23 25.11
N LYS A 88 18.35 -0.83 23.99
CA LYS A 88 19.47 -1.78 23.94
C LYS A 88 20.65 -1.31 23.08
N VAL A 89 20.41 -0.39 22.16
CA VAL A 89 21.43 0.11 21.23
C VAL A 89 21.50 1.63 21.27
N GLU A 90 22.63 2.18 20.84
CA GLU A 90 22.80 3.62 20.68
C GLU A 90 21.80 4.20 19.68
N LEU A 91 21.38 5.44 19.89
CA LEU A 91 20.33 6.09 19.09
C LEU A 91 20.67 6.10 17.58
N THR A 92 21.92 6.36 17.24
CA THR A 92 22.36 6.40 15.83
C THR A 92 22.33 5.01 15.19
N THR A 93 22.67 3.96 15.94
CA THR A 93 22.53 2.57 15.51
C THR A 93 21.07 2.20 15.31
N LEU A 94 20.19 2.57 16.25
CA LEU A 94 18.75 2.34 16.15
C LEU A 94 18.16 2.98 14.89
N GLN A 95 18.57 4.21 14.59
CA GLN A 95 18.11 4.93 13.40
C GLN A 95 18.61 4.27 12.11
N ALA A 96 19.91 3.96 12.02
CA ALA A 96 20.50 3.37 10.83
C ALA A 96 19.90 2.00 10.49
N GLN A 97 19.86 1.09 11.46
CA GLN A 97 19.28 -0.25 11.27
C GLN A 97 17.76 -0.19 11.10
N GLY A 98 17.08 0.78 11.72
CA GLY A 98 15.66 1.03 11.44
C GLY A 98 15.42 1.36 9.97
N VAL A 99 16.26 2.21 9.36
CA VAL A 99 16.17 2.50 7.92
C VAL A 99 16.38 1.24 7.07
N GLU A 100 17.31 0.36 7.45
CA GLU A 100 17.49 -0.93 6.76
C GLU A 100 16.23 -1.80 6.84
N GLU A 101 15.61 -1.94 8.02
CA GLU A 101 14.39 -2.71 8.21
C GLU A 101 13.18 -2.13 7.45
N TYR A 102 13.08 -0.80 7.40
CA TYR A 102 12.06 -0.17 6.57
C TYR A 102 12.34 -0.42 5.07
N SER A 103 13.59 -0.32 4.64
CA SER A 103 13.97 -0.54 3.24
C SER A 103 13.63 -1.97 2.78
N LYS A 104 13.85 -2.99 3.62
CA LYS A 104 13.41 -4.37 3.36
C LYS A 104 11.90 -4.47 3.14
N GLY A 105 11.10 -3.76 3.94
CA GLY A 105 9.65 -3.74 3.79
C GLY A 105 9.19 -3.12 2.46
N VAL A 106 9.86 -2.06 2.00
CA VAL A 106 9.62 -1.44 0.70
C VAL A 106 10.05 -2.35 -0.45
N GLU A 107 11.27 -2.88 -0.39
CA GLU A 107 11.82 -3.80 -1.41
C GLU A 107 10.92 -5.01 -1.60
N ARG A 108 10.53 -5.65 -0.49
CA ARG A 108 9.62 -6.80 -0.49
C ARG A 108 8.31 -6.50 -1.20
N LEU A 109 7.72 -5.33 -0.94
CA LEU A 109 6.50 -4.91 -1.63
C LEU A 109 6.74 -4.69 -3.14
N MET A 110 7.85 -4.05 -3.52
CA MET A 110 8.21 -3.80 -4.92
C MET A 110 8.43 -5.10 -5.70
N VAL A 111 9.09 -6.09 -5.09
CA VAL A 111 9.43 -7.37 -5.71
C VAL A 111 8.23 -8.32 -5.73
N GLU A 112 7.61 -8.59 -4.59
CA GLU A 112 6.65 -9.69 -4.43
C GLU A 112 5.19 -9.31 -4.74
N VAL A 113 4.86 -8.02 -4.66
CA VAL A 113 3.47 -7.55 -4.74
C VAL A 113 3.25 -6.68 -5.96
N LEU A 114 4.02 -5.60 -6.10
CA LEU A 114 3.84 -4.64 -7.19
C LEU A 114 4.48 -5.10 -8.50
N GLY A 115 5.48 -6.00 -8.43
CA GLY A 115 6.25 -6.43 -9.59
C GLY A 115 6.99 -5.29 -10.30
N SER A 116 7.34 -4.23 -9.56
CA SER A 116 7.94 -3.00 -10.07
C SER A 116 9.47 -3.02 -10.07
N SER A 117 10.09 -4.03 -9.44
CA SER A 117 11.55 -4.19 -9.45
C SER A 117 12.09 -4.36 -10.88
N GLY A 118 13.18 -3.68 -11.20
CA GLY A 118 13.83 -3.73 -12.52
C GLY A 118 13.11 -2.96 -13.64
N ARG A 119 12.13 -2.10 -13.32
CA ARG A 119 11.35 -1.32 -14.30
C ARG A 119 11.66 0.19 -14.29
N ALA A 120 12.88 0.55 -13.90
CA ALA A 120 13.35 1.94 -13.88
C ALA A 120 13.73 2.43 -15.28
#